data_AF-A0AAN9UK94-F1
#
_entry.id   AF-A0AAN9UK94-F1
#
_cell.length_a   1.000
_cell.length_b   1.000
_cell.length_c   1.000
_cell.angle_alpha   90.00
_cell.angle_beta   90.00
_cell.angle_gamma   90.00
#
_symmetry.space_group_name_H-M   'P 1'
#
loop_
_entity.id
_entity.type
_entity.pdbx_description
1 polymer ?
#
loop_
_entity_poly.entity_id
_entity_poly.type
_entity_poly.pdbx_seq_one_letter_code
_entity_poly.pdbx_strand_id
1 'polypeptide(L)'
;MRTHASLLVALRLSVATALKPLPVPDVQIPLGDKFVGAPAAGNELLPKIQFQPPSSLMHGDSANTGSTDSPGPLGNDPEVTSALQILGVMLWGPNDTLSGGRADISNPASPRIGLGAYDPTTLENLAEWYPDDPDEYLNLGYMEQRLEDSSLLISGLSGRLYVVQRQDTPDGKTTLTQTREISLNSTLSEGETLLNSLFDTEGNIWFTSGTLSGTPLGPQSSTTVGYVEPNGRIHTLHIPEQQVENGIAVNGTTAYVVTGPLNSTDTAPATGYVWAFTTDPSEEEDKVTTVWKAEYDSGTRQKPGGLTRGGGTTPVLLGDEYVATTDNADGRVNLLVVRQAQAAAEGGDQVACKVPLFEEGASSIDIRPTVHFDGSSYGVVIVNTYNMPPIEQQKDEILDMNGAWNNMTSMPGGIVRVDVSSASASAGKRGGGVSCEVKWESDIRTKSVPALSTKTGLLYGSLQDEDLAIKGQYNWYIAAIDWDSGSLVWKRRTGAGGTFNDNQYPGTVGLGRFYQSLSFGVVYVEDGSSGS
;
A
#
# COMPACT_ATOMS: atom_id res chain seq x y z
N MET A 1 -11.34 7.19 31.01
CA MET A 1 -10.27 7.04 32.05
C MET A 1 -9.96 5.58 32.42
N ARG A 2 -10.90 4.73 32.86
CA ARG A 2 -10.57 3.31 33.20
C ARG A 2 -10.14 2.45 32.00
N THR A 3 -10.67 2.73 30.80
CA THR A 3 -10.33 2.02 29.56
C THR A 3 -8.93 2.35 29.04
N HIS A 4 -8.51 3.62 29.13
CA HIS A 4 -7.19 4.08 28.68
C HIS A 4 -6.06 3.47 29.51
N ALA A 5 -6.23 3.40 30.84
CA ALA A 5 -5.27 2.75 31.72
C ALA A 5 -5.13 1.25 31.43
N SER A 6 -6.20 0.58 31.00
CA SER A 6 -6.19 -0.85 30.68
C SER A 6 -5.47 -1.14 29.36
N LEU A 7 -5.64 -0.27 28.35
CA LEU A 7 -4.92 -0.36 27.08
C LEU A 7 -3.42 -0.11 27.27
N LEU A 8 -3.02 0.96 27.97
CA LEU A 8 -1.62 1.25 28.30
C LEU A 8 -0.95 0.11 29.09
N VAL A 9 -1.68 -0.54 30.00
CA VAL A 9 -1.17 -1.70 30.75
C VAL A 9 -1.04 -2.93 29.85
N ALA A 10 -2.01 -3.20 28.97
CA ALA A 10 -1.95 -4.30 28.00
C ALA A 10 -0.80 -4.14 27.00
N LEU A 11 -0.61 -2.92 26.48
CA LEU A 11 0.54 -2.56 25.64
C LEU A 11 1.87 -2.78 26.39
N ARG A 12 1.98 -2.42 27.67
CA ARG A 12 3.22 -2.70 28.45
C ARG A 12 3.44 -4.19 28.71
N LEU A 13 2.38 -5.00 28.81
CA LEU A 13 2.47 -6.45 29.04
C LEU A 13 2.87 -7.24 27.79
N SER A 14 2.59 -6.74 26.58
CA SER A 14 3.04 -7.39 25.33
C SER A 14 4.55 -7.26 25.07
N VAL A 15 5.27 -6.47 25.87
CA VAL A 15 6.73 -6.23 25.75
C VAL A 15 7.57 -7.32 26.44
N ALA A 16 6.97 -8.22 27.22
CA ALA A 16 7.69 -9.21 28.03
C ALA A 16 7.55 -10.65 27.51
N THR A 17 8.62 -11.16 26.87
CA THR A 17 8.85 -12.58 26.48
C THR A 17 7.87 -13.20 25.47
N ALA A 18 8.30 -14.26 24.77
CA ALA A 18 7.56 -15.03 23.76
C ALA A 18 6.23 -15.58 24.30
N LEU A 19 5.22 -14.73 24.29
CA LEU A 19 3.85 -15.02 24.65
C LEU A 19 2.97 -14.49 23.54
N LYS A 20 2.00 -15.32 23.12
CA LYS A 20 0.94 -14.91 22.20
C LYS A 20 0.36 -13.54 22.59
N PRO A 21 0.28 -12.57 21.66
CA PRO A 21 -0.23 -11.24 21.95
C PRO A 21 -1.69 -11.28 22.44
N LEU A 22 -2.03 -10.34 23.34
CA LEU A 22 -3.41 -10.15 23.82
C LEU A 22 -4.32 -9.68 22.67
N PRO A 23 -5.63 -10.00 22.68
CA PRO A 23 -6.55 -9.50 21.67
C PRO A 23 -6.74 -7.98 21.75
N VAL A 24 -6.99 -7.36 20.61
CA VAL A 24 -7.36 -5.93 20.52
C VAL A 24 -8.71 -5.71 21.20
N PRO A 25 -8.82 -4.79 22.18
CA PRO A 25 -10.06 -4.59 22.91
C PRO A 25 -11.05 -3.72 22.12
N ASP A 26 -12.33 -4.06 22.21
CA ASP A 26 -13.40 -3.14 21.81
C ASP A 26 -13.45 -1.94 22.77
N VAL A 27 -13.48 -0.73 22.21
CA VAL A 27 -13.61 0.53 22.98
C VAL A 27 -15.00 1.17 22.82
N GLN A 28 -15.88 0.50 22.08
CA GLN A 28 -17.33 0.72 22.04
C GLN A 28 -18.04 -0.63 22.18
N ILE A 29 -19.36 -0.63 22.36
CA ILE A 29 -20.13 -1.88 22.41
C ILE A 29 -20.30 -2.39 20.98
N PRO A 30 -19.91 -3.63 20.65
CA PRO A 30 -20.17 -4.20 19.33
C PRO A 30 -21.66 -4.38 19.07
N LEU A 31 -22.16 -3.76 18.00
CA LEU A 31 -23.57 -3.75 17.57
C LEU A 31 -23.70 -4.22 16.11
N GLY A 32 -24.93 -4.59 15.72
CA GLY A 32 -25.21 -5.15 14.40
C GLY A 32 -24.92 -6.64 14.27
N ASP A 33 -25.07 -7.15 13.06
CA ASP A 33 -24.90 -8.58 12.76
C ASP A 33 -23.43 -8.98 12.78
N LYS A 34 -23.16 -10.18 13.30
CA LYS A 34 -21.80 -10.73 13.33
C LYS A 34 -21.28 -11.06 11.94
N PHE A 35 -22.16 -11.54 11.07
CA PHE A 35 -21.87 -11.94 9.70
C PHE A 35 -23.06 -11.55 8.83
N VAL A 36 -22.79 -10.99 7.66
CA VAL A 36 -23.79 -10.60 6.66
C VAL A 36 -23.34 -11.16 5.31
N GLY A 37 -24.29 -11.68 4.53
CA GLY A 37 -24.03 -12.32 3.25
C GLY A 37 -24.04 -13.85 3.35
N ALA A 38 -23.33 -14.51 2.45
CA ALA A 38 -23.21 -15.97 2.42
C ALA A 38 -21.77 -16.37 2.05
N PRO A 39 -21.32 -17.59 2.45
CA PRO A 39 -20.05 -18.11 1.99
C PRO A 39 -19.97 -18.11 0.45
N ALA A 40 -18.82 -17.71 -0.07
CA ALA A 40 -18.52 -17.73 -1.49
C ALA A 40 -18.19 -19.15 -1.95
N ALA A 41 -18.59 -19.50 -3.18
CA ALA A 41 -18.12 -20.73 -3.81
C ALA A 41 -16.63 -20.67 -4.20
N GLY A 42 -16.07 -19.45 -4.31
CA GLY A 42 -14.76 -19.18 -4.87
C GLY A 42 -14.77 -19.20 -6.41
N ASN A 43 -14.02 -18.29 -7.02
CA ASN A 43 -13.75 -18.25 -8.45
C ASN A 43 -12.24 -18.12 -8.66
N GLU A 44 -11.54 -19.25 -8.82
CA GLU A 44 -10.10 -19.22 -9.03
C GLU A 44 -9.77 -18.52 -10.36
N LEU A 45 -9.02 -17.43 -10.25
CA LEU A 45 -8.48 -16.65 -11.36
C LEU A 45 -7.15 -17.26 -11.84
N LEU A 46 -6.61 -16.72 -12.92
CA LEU A 46 -5.26 -17.11 -13.34
C LEU A 46 -4.23 -16.76 -12.25
N PRO A 47 -3.06 -17.43 -12.23
CA PRO A 47 -1.95 -16.95 -11.42
C PRO A 47 -1.58 -15.52 -11.78
N LYS A 48 -1.21 -14.70 -10.79
CA LYS A 48 -0.78 -13.33 -11.06
C LYS A 48 0.48 -13.29 -11.92
N ILE A 49 0.66 -12.18 -12.64
CA ILE A 49 1.92 -11.88 -13.33
C ILE A 49 3.01 -11.69 -12.28
N GLN A 50 4.18 -12.29 -12.51
CA GLN A 50 5.35 -12.18 -11.65
C GLN A 50 6.31 -11.13 -12.23
N PHE A 51 6.72 -10.18 -11.39
CA PHE A 51 7.66 -9.12 -11.74
C PHE A 51 9.03 -9.37 -11.12
N GLN A 52 10.06 -8.71 -11.67
CA GLN A 52 11.45 -8.91 -11.26
C GLN A 52 12.05 -7.58 -10.76
N PRO A 53 12.75 -7.58 -9.59
CA PRO A 53 12.94 -8.73 -8.70
C PRO A 53 11.63 -9.13 -7.99
N PRO A 54 11.49 -10.40 -7.57
CA PRO A 54 10.35 -10.83 -6.79
C PRO A 54 10.43 -10.18 -5.41
N SER A 55 9.39 -9.45 -5.03
CA SER A 55 9.35 -8.73 -3.77
C SER A 55 7.97 -8.77 -3.11
N SER A 56 7.96 -8.50 -1.80
CA SER A 56 6.77 -8.22 -1.02
C SER A 56 6.86 -6.79 -0.49
N LEU A 57 5.78 -6.03 -0.60
CA LEU A 57 5.64 -4.67 -0.05
C LEU A 57 4.17 -4.32 0.19
N MET A 58 3.87 -3.12 0.72
CA MET A 58 2.49 -2.71 1.06
C MET A 58 1.48 -2.81 -0.08
N HIS A 59 1.97 -2.74 -1.31
CA HIS A 59 1.20 -2.82 -2.53
C HIS A 59 1.45 -4.16 -3.26
N GLY A 60 1.81 -5.21 -2.53
CA GLY A 60 1.94 -6.56 -3.07
C GLY A 60 3.36 -6.86 -3.55
N ASP A 61 3.81 -6.27 -4.65
CA ASP A 61 5.12 -6.54 -5.28
C ASP A 61 5.71 -5.27 -5.91
N SER A 62 6.90 -5.38 -6.52
CA SER A 62 7.62 -4.28 -7.20
C SER A 62 6.81 -3.57 -8.29
N ALA A 63 5.77 -4.21 -8.82
CA ALA A 63 4.84 -3.63 -9.79
C ALA A 63 3.57 -3.05 -9.15
N ASN A 64 3.42 -3.13 -7.83
CA ASN A 64 2.26 -2.69 -7.06
C ASN A 64 0.95 -3.41 -7.43
N THR A 65 1.00 -4.70 -7.81
CA THR A 65 -0.16 -5.39 -8.40
C THR A 65 -1.35 -5.56 -7.47
N GLY A 66 -1.09 -5.91 -6.20
CA GLY A 66 -2.13 -6.07 -5.20
C GLY A 66 -2.95 -7.31 -5.25
N SER A 67 -2.58 -8.20 -6.15
CA SER A 67 -3.00 -9.56 -6.17
C SER A 67 -1.96 -10.44 -5.50
N THR A 68 -2.44 -11.55 -4.93
CA THR A 68 -1.62 -12.63 -4.41
C THR A 68 -2.21 -13.97 -4.83
N ASP A 69 -1.33 -14.95 -5.03
CA ASP A 69 -1.69 -16.35 -5.30
C ASP A 69 -1.92 -17.16 -4.02
N SER A 70 -2.09 -16.47 -2.88
CA SER A 70 -2.51 -17.05 -1.60
C SER A 70 -4.04 -17.11 -1.50
N PRO A 71 -4.62 -18.20 -0.98
CA PRO A 71 -6.06 -18.27 -0.70
C PRO A 71 -6.44 -17.31 0.43
N GLY A 72 -7.51 -16.54 0.21
CA GLY A 72 -8.23 -15.83 1.27
C GLY A 72 -9.42 -16.63 1.81
N PRO A 73 -10.09 -16.16 2.87
CA PRO A 73 -11.28 -16.82 3.43
C PRO A 73 -12.46 -16.75 2.45
N LEU A 74 -13.25 -17.82 2.34
CA LEU A 74 -14.48 -17.83 1.53
C LEU A 74 -15.71 -17.42 2.33
N GLY A 75 -15.59 -17.25 3.65
CA GLY A 75 -16.71 -16.92 4.54
C GLY A 75 -17.42 -18.15 5.07
N ASN A 76 -16.77 -19.32 5.09
CA ASN A 76 -17.31 -20.56 5.67
C ASN A 76 -17.09 -20.54 7.19
N ASP A 77 -18.16 -20.24 7.94
CA ASP A 77 -18.12 -20.08 9.41
C ASP A 77 -16.91 -19.23 9.88
N PRO A 78 -16.81 -17.97 9.42
CA PRO A 78 -15.56 -17.21 9.53
C PRO A 78 -15.25 -16.84 10.99
N GLU A 79 -14.05 -17.19 11.41
CA GLU A 79 -13.50 -16.87 12.72
C GLU A 79 -12.72 -15.55 12.68
N VAL A 80 -12.74 -14.82 13.79
CA VAL A 80 -12.04 -13.53 13.93
C VAL A 80 -11.03 -13.65 15.05
N THR A 81 -9.77 -13.34 14.75
CA THR A 81 -8.71 -13.22 15.75
C THR A 81 -8.07 -11.84 15.64
N SER A 82 -7.79 -11.22 16.78
CA SER A 82 -7.03 -9.97 16.85
C SER A 82 -5.85 -10.10 17.80
N ALA A 83 -4.85 -9.25 17.61
CA ALA A 83 -3.63 -9.22 18.39
C ALA A 83 -3.14 -7.78 18.56
N LEU A 84 -2.80 -7.38 19.80
CA LEU A 84 -2.09 -6.14 20.15
C LEU A 84 -0.60 -6.27 19.76
N GLN A 85 -0.37 -6.47 18.47
CA GLN A 85 0.93 -6.60 17.85
C GLN A 85 0.99 -5.64 16.66
N ILE A 86 1.78 -4.57 16.80
CA ILE A 86 1.93 -3.56 15.74
C ILE A 86 2.82 -4.15 14.66
N LEU A 87 2.22 -4.51 13.53
CA LEU A 87 2.91 -5.00 12.34
C LEU A 87 3.01 -3.94 11.25
N GLY A 88 2.03 -3.04 11.15
CA GLY A 88 1.96 -2.05 10.07
C GLY A 88 1.88 -2.75 8.71
N VAL A 89 2.84 -2.50 7.83
CA VAL A 89 2.94 -3.23 6.56
C VAL A 89 3.42 -4.67 6.84
N MET A 90 2.67 -5.65 6.36
CA MET A 90 3.03 -7.07 6.47
C MET A 90 3.72 -7.54 5.19
N LEU A 91 4.91 -8.12 5.33
CA LEU A 91 5.74 -8.62 4.23
C LEU A 91 5.76 -10.15 4.29
N TRP A 92 5.22 -10.77 3.24
CA TRP A 92 5.22 -12.23 3.10
C TRP A 92 6.48 -12.65 2.36
N GLY A 93 7.36 -13.34 3.07
CA GLY A 93 8.58 -13.89 2.53
C GLY A 93 8.42 -15.31 1.98
N PRO A 94 9.52 -15.90 1.50
CA PRO A 94 9.56 -17.32 1.12
C PRO A 94 9.09 -18.22 2.27
N ASN A 95 8.49 -19.37 1.92
CA ASN A 95 8.00 -20.36 2.88
C ASN A 95 7.00 -19.79 3.91
N ASP A 96 6.14 -18.87 3.48
CA ASP A 96 5.11 -18.20 4.29
C ASP A 96 5.65 -17.48 5.54
N THR A 97 6.91 -17.03 5.48
CA THR A 97 7.49 -16.23 6.55
C THR A 97 6.86 -14.84 6.62
N LEU A 98 6.70 -14.29 7.83
CA LEU A 98 6.10 -12.97 8.02
C LEU A 98 7.09 -12.00 8.65
N SER A 99 7.30 -10.85 8.00
CA SER A 99 8.05 -9.72 8.52
C SER A 99 7.17 -8.46 8.53
N GLY A 100 7.51 -7.49 9.36
CA GLY A 100 6.74 -6.26 9.49
C GLY A 100 7.46 -5.18 10.29
N GLY A 101 6.76 -4.09 10.55
CA GLY A 101 7.19 -3.08 11.52
C GLY A 101 7.21 -3.61 12.94
N ARG A 102 7.95 -2.94 13.81
CA ARG A 102 8.03 -3.20 15.25
C ARG A 102 8.15 -1.88 16.00
N ALA A 103 7.41 -1.74 17.10
CA ALA A 103 7.51 -0.57 17.98
C ALA A 103 7.87 -1.01 19.42
N ASP A 104 9.05 -0.62 19.92
CA ASP A 104 9.37 -0.72 21.34
C ASP A 104 8.69 0.43 22.09
N ILE A 105 7.66 0.07 22.84
CA ILE A 105 6.82 0.98 23.63
C ILE A 105 7.17 0.94 25.13
N SER A 106 8.36 0.43 25.49
CA SER A 106 8.87 0.52 26.87
C SER A 106 8.86 1.98 27.38
N ASN A 107 9.08 2.93 26.48
CA ASN A 107 8.78 4.35 26.66
C ASN A 107 7.65 4.81 25.70
N PRO A 108 6.38 4.80 26.12
CA PRO A 108 5.26 5.19 25.25
C PRO A 108 5.30 6.64 24.74
N ALA A 109 6.09 7.52 25.38
CA ALA A 109 6.23 8.91 24.94
C ALA A 109 7.22 9.06 23.76
N SER A 110 8.09 8.08 23.55
CA SER A 110 9.08 8.06 22.46
C SER A 110 9.34 6.62 22.05
N PRO A 111 8.38 5.97 21.36
CA PRO A 111 8.54 4.58 20.96
C PRO A 111 9.66 4.46 19.93
N ARG A 112 10.53 3.46 20.10
CA ARG A 112 11.57 3.16 19.10
C ARG A 112 10.95 2.32 17.99
N ILE A 113 11.18 2.72 16.74
CA ILE A 113 10.63 2.04 15.57
C ILE A 113 11.71 1.15 14.93
N GLY A 114 11.32 -0.06 14.55
CA GLY A 114 12.21 -1.08 14.02
C GLY A 114 11.48 -2.06 13.11
N LEU A 115 12.16 -3.18 12.82
CA LEU A 115 11.64 -4.31 12.05
C LEU A 115 11.44 -5.51 12.96
N GLY A 116 10.42 -6.31 12.67
CA GLY A 116 10.14 -7.56 13.35
C GLY A 116 10.01 -8.73 12.36
N ALA A 117 10.41 -9.92 12.81
CA ALA A 117 10.08 -11.19 12.20
C ALA A 117 9.11 -11.93 13.11
N TYR A 118 8.04 -12.47 12.55
CA TYR A 118 6.91 -12.99 13.30
C TYR A 118 6.59 -14.43 12.91
N ASP A 119 6.11 -15.21 13.87
CA ASP A 119 5.41 -16.47 13.58
C ASP A 119 4.07 -16.11 12.92
N PRO A 120 3.80 -16.55 11.68
CA PRO A 120 2.61 -16.12 10.95
C PRO A 120 1.30 -16.72 11.48
N THR A 121 1.39 -17.77 12.31
CA THR A 121 0.25 -18.44 12.95
C THR A 121 -0.11 -17.78 14.27
N THR A 122 0.88 -17.58 15.14
CA THR A 122 0.68 -17.08 16.52
C THR A 122 0.87 -15.57 16.65
N LEU A 123 1.54 -14.94 15.68
CA LEU A 123 2.01 -13.55 15.69
C LEU A 123 3.04 -13.25 16.78
N GLU A 124 3.69 -14.27 17.33
CA GLU A 124 4.80 -14.10 18.27
C GLU A 124 6.02 -13.49 17.56
N ASN A 125 6.68 -12.55 18.23
CA ASN A 125 7.91 -11.93 17.74
C ASN A 125 9.09 -12.92 17.87
N LEU A 126 9.68 -13.30 16.74
CA LEU A 126 10.79 -14.24 16.63
C LEU A 126 12.15 -13.52 16.68
N ALA A 127 12.23 -12.34 16.08
CA ALA A 127 13.42 -11.49 16.07
C ALA A 127 13.03 -10.04 15.82
N GLU A 128 13.82 -9.11 16.35
CA GLU A 128 13.64 -7.68 16.13
C GLU A 128 14.99 -7.02 15.79
N TRP A 129 14.92 -5.98 14.98
CA TRP A 129 16.04 -5.11 14.68
C TRP A 129 15.58 -3.66 14.80
N TYR A 130 16.47 -2.80 15.28
CA TYR A 130 16.25 -1.36 15.35
C TYR A 130 17.52 -0.63 14.90
N PRO A 131 17.40 0.54 14.28
CA PRO A 131 18.53 1.38 13.92
C PRO A 131 19.32 1.79 15.17
N ASP A 132 20.63 1.94 15.07
CA ASP A 132 21.50 2.30 16.20
C ASP A 132 21.11 3.63 16.85
N ASP A 133 20.64 4.59 16.05
CA ASP A 133 20.03 5.83 16.54
C ASP A 133 18.61 5.54 17.06
N PRO A 134 18.34 5.68 18.37
CA PRO A 134 17.03 5.40 18.95
C PRO A 134 15.95 6.40 18.53
N ASP A 135 16.33 7.57 18.00
CA ASP A 135 15.41 8.62 17.55
C ASP A 135 15.13 8.54 16.03
N GLU A 136 15.74 7.58 15.33
CA GLU A 136 15.51 7.36 13.90
C GLU A 136 14.05 6.97 13.62
N TYR A 137 13.39 7.72 12.75
CA TYR A 137 12.07 7.38 12.24
C TYR A 137 12.21 6.57 10.95
N LEU A 138 11.82 5.30 11.01
CA LEU A 138 11.77 4.44 9.82
C LEU A 138 10.46 4.63 9.06
N ASN A 139 10.55 4.79 7.74
CA ASN A 139 9.40 4.86 6.85
C ASN A 139 8.84 3.47 6.53
N LEU A 140 8.20 2.85 7.52
CA LEU A 140 7.66 1.49 7.43
C LEU A 140 6.54 1.34 6.37
N GLY A 141 6.03 2.44 5.80
CA GLY A 141 5.03 2.41 4.73
C GLY A 141 5.59 1.86 3.42
N TYR A 142 6.83 2.24 3.06
CA TYR A 142 7.44 1.87 1.77
C TYR A 142 8.66 0.97 1.94
N MET A 143 8.59 0.05 2.90
CA MET A 143 9.57 -1.01 3.04
C MET A 143 9.31 -2.15 2.06
N GLU A 144 10.39 -2.82 1.67
CA GLU A 144 10.38 -3.93 0.74
C GLU A 144 11.05 -5.15 1.37
N GLN A 145 10.51 -6.34 1.12
CA GLN A 145 11.24 -7.59 1.25
C GLN A 145 11.55 -8.15 -0.14
N ARG A 146 12.83 -8.27 -0.47
CA ARG A 146 13.26 -9.01 -1.66
C ARG A 146 13.18 -10.52 -1.38
N LEU A 147 12.43 -11.26 -2.19
CA LEU A 147 12.12 -12.66 -1.90
C LEU A 147 13.28 -13.61 -2.20
N GLU A 148 14.18 -13.24 -3.12
CA GLU A 148 15.32 -14.09 -3.50
C GLU A 148 16.23 -14.41 -2.32
N ASP A 149 16.49 -13.41 -1.47
CA ASP A 149 17.41 -13.54 -0.35
C ASP A 149 16.78 -13.19 0.99
N SER A 150 15.53 -12.71 1.07
CA SER A 150 14.88 -12.22 2.30
C SER A 150 15.54 -10.98 2.90
N SER A 151 16.14 -10.14 2.06
CA SER A 151 16.59 -8.80 2.44
C SER A 151 15.40 -7.85 2.63
N LEU A 152 15.35 -7.18 3.77
CA LEU A 152 14.41 -6.10 4.11
C LEU A 152 15.07 -4.75 3.84
N LEU A 153 14.48 -3.93 2.98
CA LEU A 153 14.93 -2.59 2.64
C LEU A 153 13.98 -1.56 3.23
N ILE A 154 14.55 -0.57 3.92
CA ILE A 154 13.80 0.47 4.62
C ILE A 154 14.57 1.80 4.59
N SER A 155 13.85 2.91 4.42
CA SER A 155 14.40 4.26 4.52
C SER A 155 14.13 4.89 5.88
N GLY A 156 15.03 5.78 6.29
CA GLY A 156 14.94 6.58 7.51
C GLY A 156 14.83 8.08 7.21
N LEU A 157 14.21 8.81 8.13
CA LEU A 157 14.08 10.28 8.06
C LEU A 157 15.43 10.99 8.05
N SER A 158 16.51 10.36 8.55
CA SER A 158 17.87 10.90 8.49
C SER A 158 18.49 10.89 7.08
N GLY A 159 17.75 10.46 6.05
CA GLY A 159 18.25 10.31 4.70
C GLY A 159 19.11 9.06 4.51
N ARG A 160 18.84 8.01 5.31
CA ARG A 160 19.55 6.73 5.26
C ARG A 160 18.68 5.62 4.68
N LEU A 161 19.32 4.69 3.98
CA LEU A 161 18.74 3.41 3.60
C LEU A 161 19.41 2.30 4.42
N TYR A 162 18.60 1.38 4.93
CA TYR A 162 19.06 0.21 5.67
C TYR A 162 18.65 -1.07 4.91
N VAL A 163 19.59 -2.01 4.79
CA VAL A 163 19.30 -3.37 4.35
C VAL A 163 19.50 -4.31 5.53
N VAL A 164 18.43 -5.01 5.91
CA VAL A 164 18.38 -5.92 7.05
C VAL A 164 18.04 -7.32 6.55
N GLN A 165 18.94 -8.25 6.75
CA GLN A 165 18.79 -9.63 6.32
C GLN A 165 18.00 -10.43 7.36
N ARG A 166 16.90 -11.06 6.93
CA ARG A 166 16.26 -12.13 7.70
C ARG A 166 16.97 -13.45 7.44
N GLN A 167 17.24 -14.21 8.50
CA GLN A 167 17.75 -15.58 8.40
C GLN A 167 16.95 -16.47 9.35
N ASP A 168 16.42 -17.57 8.83
CA ASP A 168 15.76 -18.63 9.60
C ASP A 168 16.63 -19.89 9.51
N THR A 169 17.17 -20.34 10.63
CA THR A 169 18.04 -21.52 10.67
C THR A 169 17.22 -22.80 10.86
N PRO A 170 17.74 -23.98 10.42
CA PRO A 170 17.02 -25.25 10.56
C PRO A 170 16.68 -25.67 12.00
N ASP A 171 17.43 -25.16 13.00
CA ASP A 171 17.14 -25.36 14.43
C ASP A 171 16.05 -24.41 14.97
N GLY A 172 15.39 -23.64 14.09
CA GLY A 172 14.24 -22.80 14.43
C GLY A 172 14.61 -21.42 14.96
N LYS A 173 15.87 -20.98 14.80
CA LYS A 173 16.29 -19.63 15.22
C LYS A 173 16.11 -18.64 14.08
N THR A 174 15.36 -17.59 14.34
CA THR A 174 15.24 -16.43 13.43
C THR A 174 16.16 -15.30 13.88
N THR A 175 16.79 -14.61 12.94
CA THR A 175 17.57 -13.40 13.20
C THR A 175 17.30 -12.32 12.15
N LEU A 176 17.35 -11.06 12.58
CA LEU A 176 17.42 -9.88 11.71
C LEU A 176 18.80 -9.23 11.88
N THR A 177 19.57 -9.10 10.80
CA THR A 177 20.93 -8.55 10.84
C THR A 177 21.09 -7.48 9.78
N GLN A 178 21.45 -6.26 10.18
CA GLN A 178 21.81 -5.20 9.22
C GLN A 178 23.06 -5.60 8.45
N THR A 179 22.96 -5.64 7.12
CA THR A 179 24.06 -5.99 6.21
C THR A 179 24.59 -4.78 5.46
N ARG A 180 23.80 -3.73 5.33
CA ARG A 180 24.18 -2.50 4.61
C ARG A 180 23.47 -1.29 5.20
N GLU A 181 24.19 -0.17 5.22
CA GLU A 181 23.65 1.16 5.51
C GLU A 181 24.23 2.14 4.49
N ILE A 182 23.38 3.01 3.94
CA ILE A 182 23.76 3.97 2.91
C ILE A 182 23.25 5.34 3.34
N SER A 183 24.12 6.34 3.37
CA SER A 183 23.73 7.73 3.61
C SER A 183 23.52 8.44 2.28
N LEU A 184 22.33 8.98 2.06
CA LEU A 184 21.95 9.81 0.92
C LEU A 184 21.84 11.29 1.28
N ASN A 185 22.17 11.67 2.52
CA ASN A 185 21.96 13.02 3.04
C ASN A 185 22.66 14.11 2.20
N SER A 186 23.88 13.85 1.72
CA SER A 186 24.60 14.79 0.85
C SER A 186 24.05 14.87 -0.58
N THR A 187 23.12 13.99 -0.93
CA THR A 187 22.55 13.83 -2.26
C THR A 187 21.17 14.47 -2.37
N LEU A 188 20.44 14.55 -1.25
CA LEU A 188 19.13 15.17 -1.17
C LEU A 188 19.25 16.70 -1.16
N SER A 189 18.25 17.36 -1.73
CA SER A 189 18.15 18.83 -1.62
C SER A 189 17.66 19.25 -0.23
N GLU A 190 17.89 20.52 0.11
CA GLU A 190 17.47 21.06 1.40
C GLU A 190 15.96 20.87 1.62
N GLY A 191 15.59 20.25 2.75
CA GLY A 191 14.19 19.97 3.11
C GLY A 191 13.61 18.69 2.50
N GLU A 192 14.33 18.01 1.61
CA GLU A 192 13.88 16.72 1.08
C GLU A 192 14.07 15.58 2.07
N THR A 193 13.13 14.63 2.10
CA THR A 193 13.23 13.40 2.89
C THR A 193 12.89 12.19 2.04
N LEU A 194 13.53 11.05 2.33
CA LEU A 194 13.32 9.82 1.58
C LEU A 194 11.89 9.29 1.78
N LEU A 195 11.25 8.97 0.67
CA LEU A 195 9.92 8.36 0.65
C LEU A 195 9.98 6.91 0.21
N ASN A 196 10.64 6.63 -0.92
CA ASN A 196 10.61 5.30 -1.54
C ASN A 196 11.99 4.69 -1.64
N SER A 197 12.03 3.36 -1.57
CA SER A 197 13.21 2.58 -1.93
C SER A 197 12.83 1.18 -2.41
N LEU A 198 13.35 0.73 -3.56
CA LEU A 198 13.12 -0.61 -4.10
C LEU A 198 14.39 -1.18 -4.76
N PHE A 199 14.59 -2.49 -4.64
CA PHE A 199 15.61 -3.20 -5.39
C PHE A 199 15.22 -3.35 -6.86
N ASP A 200 16.22 -3.31 -7.74
CA ASP A 200 16.09 -3.71 -9.13
C ASP A 200 16.76 -5.07 -9.40
N THR A 201 16.68 -5.56 -10.64
CA THR A 201 17.22 -6.88 -11.01
C THR A 201 18.74 -6.99 -11.01
N GLU A 202 19.45 -5.86 -10.97
CA GLU A 202 20.91 -5.80 -10.88
C GLU A 202 21.39 -5.60 -9.42
N GLY A 203 20.45 -5.49 -8.48
CA GLY A 203 20.71 -5.23 -7.07
C GLY A 203 20.97 -3.74 -6.78
N ASN A 204 20.70 -2.85 -7.73
CA ASN A 204 20.65 -1.43 -7.45
C ASN A 204 19.46 -1.14 -6.54
N ILE A 205 19.56 -0.10 -5.72
CA ILE A 205 18.47 0.38 -4.89
C ILE A 205 17.98 1.70 -5.47
N TRP A 206 16.84 1.69 -6.15
CA TRP A 206 16.12 2.91 -6.53
C TRP A 206 15.62 3.62 -5.29
N PHE A 207 15.63 4.95 -5.30
CA PHE A 207 15.07 5.77 -4.24
C PHE A 207 14.43 7.05 -4.78
N THR A 208 13.47 7.59 -4.02
CA THR A 208 12.97 8.94 -4.24
C THR A 208 12.85 9.69 -2.91
N SER A 209 13.09 11.00 -2.92
CA SER A 209 12.49 11.88 -1.92
C SER A 209 11.05 12.21 -2.28
N GLY A 210 10.22 12.54 -1.30
CA GLY A 210 8.80 12.81 -1.55
C GLY A 210 8.00 13.00 -0.27
N THR A 211 6.78 13.50 -0.41
CA THR A 211 5.93 13.88 0.72
C THR A 211 4.87 12.82 1.00
N LEU A 212 4.47 12.73 2.27
CA LEU A 212 3.27 12.01 2.69
C LEU A 212 2.59 12.81 3.80
N SER A 213 1.48 13.47 3.46
CA SER A 213 0.73 14.30 4.42
C SER A 213 0.26 13.49 5.62
N GLY A 214 0.23 14.14 6.79
CA GLY A 214 -0.11 13.47 8.04
C GLY A 214 1.02 12.58 8.60
N THR A 215 2.22 12.61 8.03
CA THR A 215 3.42 11.92 8.55
C THR A 215 4.58 12.89 8.78
N PRO A 216 5.67 12.46 9.45
CA PRO A 216 6.88 13.28 9.62
C PRO A 216 7.61 13.65 8.31
N LEU A 217 7.25 13.06 7.16
CA LEU A 217 7.94 13.24 5.88
C LEU A 217 7.77 14.64 5.24
N GLY A 218 6.97 15.51 5.87
CA GLY A 218 6.91 16.96 5.63
C GLY A 218 6.48 17.38 4.21
N PRO A 219 6.01 18.62 4.02
CA PRO A 219 5.89 19.17 2.67
C PRO A 219 7.29 19.40 2.08
N GLN A 220 7.47 19.09 0.80
CA GLN A 220 8.74 19.26 0.08
C GLN A 220 8.54 20.17 -1.12
N SER A 221 9.56 20.93 -1.53
CA SER A 221 9.49 21.83 -2.68
C SER A 221 10.08 21.26 -3.97
N SER A 222 10.59 20.03 -3.90
CA SER A 222 11.27 19.32 -4.97
C SER A 222 11.34 17.83 -4.65
N THR A 223 11.80 17.04 -5.62
CA THR A 223 12.12 15.63 -5.41
C THR A 223 13.43 15.28 -6.09
N THR A 224 14.16 14.35 -5.49
CA THR A 224 15.35 13.72 -6.03
C THR A 224 15.01 12.26 -6.28
N VAL A 225 15.21 11.82 -7.52
CA VAL A 225 15.12 10.42 -7.93
C VAL A 225 16.52 9.90 -8.16
N GLY A 226 16.81 8.69 -7.72
CA GLY A 226 18.14 8.11 -7.87
C GLY A 226 18.17 6.61 -7.73
N TYR A 227 19.35 6.04 -7.95
CA TYR A 227 19.65 4.67 -7.58
C TYR A 227 21.05 4.55 -6.98
N VAL A 228 21.23 3.52 -6.16
CA VAL A 228 22.52 3.17 -5.55
C VAL A 228 22.97 1.81 -6.05
N GLU A 229 24.13 1.75 -6.68
CA GLU A 229 24.74 0.51 -7.16
C GLU A 229 25.15 -0.42 -5.99
N PRO A 230 25.32 -1.73 -6.21
CA PRO A 230 25.84 -2.65 -5.19
C PRO A 230 27.19 -2.22 -4.59
N ASN A 231 28.04 -1.55 -5.38
CA ASN A 231 29.35 -1.04 -4.94
C ASN A 231 29.25 0.24 -4.08
N GLY A 232 28.07 0.85 -3.96
CA GLY A 232 27.82 2.08 -3.20
C GLY A 232 27.87 3.39 -4.01
N ARG A 233 28.08 3.35 -5.33
CA ARG A 233 27.96 4.51 -6.21
C ARG A 233 26.52 4.99 -6.26
N ILE A 234 26.32 6.31 -6.20
CA ILE A 234 25.01 6.95 -6.14
C ILE A 234 24.81 7.79 -7.41
N HIS A 235 23.68 7.58 -8.07
CA HIS A 235 23.27 8.32 -9.26
C HIS A 235 21.98 9.07 -8.95
N THR A 236 21.88 10.34 -9.36
CA THR A 236 20.68 11.14 -9.10
C THR A 236 20.26 12.05 -10.23
N LEU A 237 18.97 12.38 -10.19
CA LEU A 237 18.33 13.39 -10.96
C LEU A 237 17.42 14.20 -10.03
N HIS A 238 17.68 15.50 -9.97
CA HIS A 238 16.86 16.43 -9.20
C HIS A 238 15.74 17.01 -10.07
N ILE A 239 14.52 17.02 -9.54
CA ILE A 239 13.31 17.50 -10.20
C ILE A 239 12.74 18.65 -9.34
N PRO A 240 12.93 19.92 -9.75
CA PRO A 240 12.42 21.07 -9.01
C PRO A 240 10.90 21.20 -9.18
N GLU A 241 10.24 21.84 -8.20
CA GLU A 241 8.82 22.23 -8.26
C GLU A 241 7.84 21.07 -8.53
N GLN A 242 8.27 19.86 -8.17
CA GLN A 242 7.52 18.63 -8.26
C GLN A 242 7.82 17.79 -7.03
N GLN A 243 6.84 17.00 -6.59
CA GLN A 243 6.99 16.11 -5.44
C GLN A 243 6.51 14.71 -5.85
N VAL A 244 7.23 13.68 -5.41
CA VAL A 244 6.66 12.33 -5.39
C VAL A 244 5.71 12.26 -4.20
N GLU A 245 4.50 11.76 -4.45
CA GLU A 245 3.37 11.86 -3.51
C GLU A 245 2.92 10.51 -2.96
N ASN A 246 3.39 9.42 -3.54
CA ASN A 246 3.09 8.05 -3.15
C ASN A 246 4.24 7.11 -3.56
N GLY A 247 3.99 5.80 -3.62
CA GLY A 247 4.96 4.78 -4.00
C GLY A 247 5.51 4.91 -5.43
N ILE A 248 6.50 4.09 -5.75
CA ILE A 248 7.03 3.88 -7.11
C ILE A 248 6.82 2.41 -7.53
N ALA A 249 6.89 2.13 -8.83
CA ALA A 249 6.99 0.76 -9.34
C ALA A 249 8.37 0.53 -9.97
N VAL A 250 8.88 -0.68 -9.92
CA VAL A 250 10.13 -1.10 -10.56
C VAL A 250 9.89 -2.40 -11.33
N ASN A 251 10.42 -2.48 -12.55
CA ASN A 251 10.48 -3.71 -13.34
C ASN A 251 11.80 -3.78 -14.10
N GLY A 252 12.57 -4.86 -13.89
CA GLY A 252 13.93 -4.93 -14.40
C GLY A 252 14.80 -3.87 -13.73
N THR A 253 15.37 -2.97 -14.52
CA THR A 253 16.15 -1.80 -14.08
C THR A 253 15.40 -0.48 -14.28
N THR A 254 14.11 -0.52 -14.64
CA THR A 254 13.30 0.68 -14.90
C THR A 254 12.38 0.99 -13.72
N ALA A 255 12.45 2.21 -13.21
CA ALA A 255 11.56 2.76 -12.20
C ALA A 255 10.49 3.67 -12.83
N TYR A 256 9.25 3.52 -12.38
CA TYR A 256 8.11 4.32 -12.79
C TYR A 256 7.63 5.19 -11.63
N VAL A 257 7.57 6.49 -11.86
CA VAL A 257 7.38 7.49 -10.81
C VAL A 257 6.28 8.46 -11.22
N VAL A 258 5.39 8.79 -10.29
CA VAL A 258 4.36 9.83 -10.46
C VAL A 258 4.76 11.04 -9.62
N THR A 259 4.80 12.22 -10.24
CA THR A 259 5.08 13.48 -9.55
C THR A 259 3.93 14.45 -9.71
N GLY A 260 3.54 15.09 -8.61
CA GLY A 260 2.56 16.16 -8.56
C GLY A 260 3.18 17.54 -8.33
N PRO A 261 2.40 18.60 -8.57
CA PRO A 261 2.80 19.96 -8.21
C PRO A 261 2.84 20.15 -6.69
N LEU A 262 3.51 21.21 -6.25
CA LEU A 262 3.56 21.58 -4.83
C LEU A 262 2.17 22.01 -4.31
N ASN A 263 1.78 21.57 -3.12
CA ASN A 263 0.48 21.90 -2.51
C ASN A 263 0.26 23.42 -2.32
N SER A 264 1.32 24.22 -2.21
CA SER A 264 1.21 25.69 -2.04
C SER A 264 0.73 26.45 -3.28
N THR A 265 0.54 25.77 -4.42
CA THR A 265 0.22 26.38 -5.72
C THR A 265 -1.27 26.32 -6.11
N ASP A 266 -2.16 26.22 -5.12
CA ASP A 266 -3.64 26.00 -5.17
C ASP A 266 -4.48 27.01 -6.00
N THR A 267 -3.87 27.80 -6.88
CA THR A 267 -4.53 28.87 -7.63
C THR A 267 -4.33 28.82 -9.15
N ALA A 268 -3.44 27.96 -9.66
CA ALA A 268 -3.22 27.78 -11.10
C ALA A 268 -3.30 26.29 -11.49
N PRO A 269 -3.88 25.93 -12.66
CA PRO A 269 -3.73 24.58 -13.20
C PRO A 269 -2.23 24.25 -13.28
N ALA A 270 -1.86 23.12 -12.68
CA ALA A 270 -0.48 22.66 -12.70
C ALA A 270 -0.43 21.31 -13.41
N THR A 271 0.72 21.01 -14.00
CA THR A 271 0.95 19.75 -14.70
C THR A 271 1.61 18.77 -13.74
N GLY A 272 1.03 17.58 -13.61
CA GLY A 272 1.70 16.45 -13.01
C GLY A 272 2.31 15.56 -14.09
N TYR A 273 3.21 14.67 -13.68
CA TYR A 273 3.95 13.85 -14.62
C TYR A 273 4.02 12.38 -14.21
N VAL A 274 3.94 11.50 -15.20
CA VAL A 274 4.34 10.09 -15.07
C VAL A 274 5.69 9.95 -15.78
N TRP A 275 6.65 9.33 -15.11
CA TRP A 275 8.01 9.18 -15.58
C TRP A 275 8.38 7.70 -15.68
N ALA A 276 9.25 7.39 -16.64
CA ALA A 276 10.07 6.19 -16.61
C ALA A 276 11.55 6.58 -16.56
N PHE A 277 12.25 6.06 -15.55
CA PHE A 277 13.68 6.22 -15.37
C PHE A 277 14.36 4.85 -15.46
N THR A 278 15.56 4.80 -16.03
CA THR A 278 16.40 3.60 -16.08
C THR A 278 17.82 3.94 -15.65
N THR A 279 18.58 2.92 -15.27
CA THR A 279 20.01 3.03 -15.00
C THR A 279 20.76 3.51 -16.24
N ASP A 280 21.83 4.29 -16.06
CA ASP A 280 22.68 4.73 -17.17
C ASP A 280 23.69 3.60 -17.51
N PRO A 281 23.72 3.10 -18.76
CA PRO A 281 24.68 2.07 -19.15
C PRO A 281 26.12 2.61 -19.30
N SER A 282 26.32 3.93 -19.27
CA SER A 282 27.64 4.56 -19.33
C SER A 282 28.17 4.84 -17.93
N GLU A 283 29.29 4.23 -17.57
CA GLU A 283 29.92 4.41 -16.24
C GLU A 283 30.52 5.83 -16.03
N GLU A 284 30.40 6.75 -17.00
CA GLU A 284 31.16 8.02 -17.02
C GLU A 284 30.49 9.19 -16.29
N GLU A 285 29.18 9.14 -15.97
CA GLU A 285 28.47 10.20 -15.23
C GLU A 285 27.55 9.65 -14.13
N ASP A 286 27.41 10.38 -13.02
CA ASP A 286 26.49 10.06 -11.91
C ASP A 286 25.04 10.40 -12.29
N LYS A 287 24.51 9.71 -13.30
CA LYS A 287 23.27 10.08 -13.98
C LYS A 287 22.20 9.00 -13.91
N VAL A 288 20.94 9.45 -13.80
CA VAL A 288 19.73 8.66 -14.05
C VAL A 288 19.23 8.96 -15.46
N THR A 289 18.89 7.93 -16.24
CA THR A 289 18.39 8.11 -17.62
C THR A 289 16.87 8.20 -17.64
N THR A 290 16.32 9.33 -18.11
CA THR A 290 14.88 9.45 -18.40
C THR A 290 14.55 8.76 -19.72
N VAL A 291 13.73 7.71 -19.66
CA VAL A 291 13.26 7.00 -20.86
C VAL A 291 12.15 7.79 -21.55
N TRP A 292 11.15 8.21 -20.78
CA TRP A 292 10.04 9.04 -21.24
C TRP A 292 9.39 9.79 -20.07
N LYS A 293 8.55 10.76 -20.44
CA LYS A 293 7.75 11.57 -19.53
C LYS A 293 6.37 11.81 -20.17
N ALA A 294 5.30 11.57 -19.42
CA ALA A 294 3.92 11.85 -19.81
C ALA A 294 3.32 12.91 -18.88
N GLU A 295 2.49 13.81 -19.42
CA GLU A 295 1.79 14.82 -18.64
C GLU A 295 0.39 14.33 -18.23
N TYR A 296 -0.07 14.76 -17.06
CA TYR A 296 -1.47 14.60 -16.64
C TYR A 296 -2.00 15.87 -15.97
N ASP A 297 -3.33 15.98 -15.92
CA ASP A 297 -4.04 17.08 -15.27
C ASP A 297 -4.02 16.90 -13.74
N SER A 298 -3.26 17.74 -13.03
CA SER A 298 -3.19 17.69 -11.56
C SER A 298 -4.27 18.53 -10.86
N GLY A 299 -5.29 18.96 -11.61
CA GLY A 299 -6.39 19.78 -11.12
C GLY A 299 -5.93 21.17 -10.68
N THR A 300 -6.83 21.91 -10.05
CA THR A 300 -6.52 23.24 -9.49
C THR A 300 -6.19 23.23 -8.00
N ARG A 301 -6.50 22.14 -7.29
CA ARG A 301 -6.33 22.03 -5.83
C ARG A 301 -6.24 20.58 -5.36
N GLN A 302 -5.72 20.38 -4.16
CA GLN A 302 -5.88 19.14 -3.40
C GLN A 302 -7.37 18.82 -3.19
N LYS A 303 -7.78 17.57 -3.44
CA LYS A 303 -9.17 17.14 -3.23
C LYS A 303 -9.43 16.89 -1.74
N PRO A 304 -10.67 17.09 -1.25
CA PRO A 304 -11.04 16.74 0.12
C PRO A 304 -10.64 15.32 0.50
N GLY A 305 -10.02 15.18 1.67
CA GLY A 305 -9.51 13.89 2.18
C GLY A 305 -8.23 13.39 1.49
N GLY A 306 -7.82 13.98 0.37
CA GLY A 306 -6.61 13.58 -0.33
C GLY A 306 -5.35 13.90 0.47
N LEU A 307 -4.30 13.12 0.27
CA LEU A 307 -3.00 13.32 0.92
C LEU A 307 -2.20 14.39 0.19
N THR A 308 -2.38 14.53 -1.12
CA THR A 308 -1.59 15.43 -1.96
C THR A 308 -2.43 15.97 -3.12
N ARG A 309 -1.89 16.91 -3.90
CA ARG A 309 -2.61 17.52 -5.02
C ARG A 309 -2.47 16.75 -6.33
N GLY A 310 -1.37 16.07 -6.61
CA GLY A 310 -1.21 15.36 -7.87
C GLY A 310 -2.03 14.08 -7.93
N GLY A 311 -1.56 13.09 -8.71
CA GLY A 311 -2.33 11.89 -8.99
C GLY A 311 -2.59 11.01 -7.77
N GLY A 312 -1.87 11.24 -6.67
CA GLY A 312 -2.06 10.62 -5.35
C GLY A 312 -1.87 9.10 -5.32
N THR A 313 -1.66 8.46 -6.47
CA THR A 313 -1.76 7.03 -6.67
C THR A 313 -0.40 6.44 -7.00
N THR A 314 0.06 5.45 -6.22
CA THR A 314 1.23 4.65 -6.62
C THR A 314 0.97 4.01 -7.98
N PRO A 315 1.85 4.20 -8.99
CA PRO A 315 1.68 3.58 -10.29
C PRO A 315 1.74 2.06 -10.20
N VAL A 316 0.90 1.38 -10.97
CA VAL A 316 0.86 -0.08 -11.08
C VAL A 316 1.19 -0.53 -12.50
N LEU A 317 1.91 -1.64 -12.65
CA LEU A 317 2.25 -2.19 -13.97
C LEU A 317 1.20 -3.19 -14.46
N LEU A 318 0.79 -3.03 -15.71
CA LEU A 318 -0.05 -3.97 -16.45
C LEU A 318 0.85 -4.77 -17.40
N GLY A 319 1.40 -5.87 -16.89
CA GLY A 319 2.43 -6.63 -17.60
C GLY A 319 3.64 -5.75 -17.92
N ASP A 320 4.21 -5.93 -19.10
CA ASP A 320 5.27 -5.10 -19.70
C ASP A 320 4.72 -4.02 -20.64
N GLU A 321 3.39 -3.89 -20.74
CA GLU A 321 2.73 -3.08 -21.77
C GLU A 321 2.40 -1.67 -21.25
N TYR A 322 1.85 -1.57 -20.04
CA TYR A 322 1.32 -0.31 -19.53
C TYR A 322 1.65 -0.04 -18.05
N VAL A 323 1.60 1.24 -17.70
CA VAL A 323 1.55 1.77 -16.35
C VAL A 323 0.15 2.34 -16.16
N ALA A 324 -0.55 1.95 -15.10
CA ALA A 324 -1.82 2.54 -14.71
C ALA A 324 -1.63 3.44 -13.48
N THR A 325 -2.23 4.62 -13.53
CA THR A 325 -2.30 5.59 -12.42
C THR A 325 -3.54 6.47 -12.61
N THR A 326 -3.76 7.46 -11.76
CA THR A 326 -4.86 8.41 -11.92
C THR A 326 -4.37 9.85 -12.01
N ASP A 327 -5.18 10.70 -12.65
CA ASP A 327 -4.99 12.15 -12.60
C ASP A 327 -5.75 12.78 -11.41
N ASN A 328 -5.64 14.10 -11.27
CA ASN A 328 -6.40 14.88 -10.28
C ASN A 328 -7.31 15.92 -10.95
N ALA A 329 -7.79 15.63 -12.15
CA ALA A 329 -8.56 16.58 -12.95
C ALA A 329 -9.76 17.17 -12.18
N ASP A 330 -10.11 18.42 -12.47
CA ASP A 330 -11.31 19.04 -11.92
C ASP A 330 -12.59 18.36 -12.44
N GLY A 331 -13.63 18.33 -11.61
CA GLY A 331 -14.83 17.53 -11.88
C GLY A 331 -14.62 16.06 -11.52
N ARG A 332 -13.93 15.28 -12.37
CA ARG A 332 -13.71 13.84 -12.17
C ARG A 332 -12.25 13.46 -12.37
N VAL A 333 -11.70 12.70 -11.43
CA VAL A 333 -10.43 11.99 -11.64
C VAL A 333 -10.60 10.93 -12.73
N ASN A 334 -9.50 10.61 -13.40
CA ASN A 334 -9.50 9.66 -14.49
C ASN A 334 -8.44 8.59 -14.25
N LEU A 335 -8.77 7.34 -14.59
CA LEU A 335 -7.76 6.33 -14.84
C LEU A 335 -6.97 6.73 -16.08
N LEU A 336 -5.65 6.71 -15.95
CA LEU A 336 -4.70 6.87 -17.05
C LEU A 336 -3.98 5.55 -17.27
N VAL A 337 -4.02 5.07 -18.51
CA VAL A 337 -3.19 3.95 -18.95
C VAL A 337 -2.11 4.51 -19.86
N VAL A 338 -0.87 4.41 -19.41
CA VAL A 338 0.32 4.97 -20.06
C VAL A 338 1.17 3.82 -20.59
N ARG A 339 1.74 3.94 -21.78
CA ARG A 339 2.62 2.90 -22.34
C ARG A 339 3.90 2.76 -21.50
N GLN A 340 4.35 1.54 -21.24
CA GLN A 340 5.67 1.32 -20.63
C GLN A 340 6.81 1.63 -21.61
N ALA A 341 8.04 1.67 -21.10
CA ALA A 341 9.25 2.01 -21.86
C ALA A 341 9.39 1.29 -23.21
N GLN A 342 9.24 -0.03 -23.23
CA GLN A 342 9.39 -0.83 -24.46
C GLN A 342 8.27 -0.55 -25.45
N ALA A 343 7.02 -0.50 -24.99
CA ALA A 343 5.85 -0.19 -25.83
C ALA A 343 5.84 1.27 -26.33
N ALA A 344 6.43 2.21 -25.59
CA ALA A 344 6.53 3.62 -26.00
C ALA A 344 7.52 3.82 -27.15
N ALA A 345 8.58 2.99 -27.23
CA ALA A 345 9.53 3.02 -28.33
C ALA A 345 8.92 2.64 -29.70
N GLU A 346 7.73 2.01 -29.69
CA GLU A 346 6.99 1.62 -30.90
C GLU A 346 6.17 2.77 -31.53
N GLY A 347 6.11 3.94 -30.88
CA GLY A 347 5.43 5.15 -31.35
C GLY A 347 3.94 5.27 -30.95
N GLY A 348 3.37 6.47 -31.09
CA GLY A 348 1.98 6.81 -30.71
C GLY A 348 1.88 7.70 -29.47
N ASP A 349 0.65 8.03 -29.04
CA ASP A 349 0.44 8.80 -27.81
C ASP A 349 0.86 7.96 -26.59
N GLN A 350 1.62 8.60 -25.68
CA GLN A 350 2.13 7.97 -24.47
C GLN A 350 0.99 7.54 -23.54
N VAL A 351 -0.07 8.33 -23.45
CA VAL A 351 -1.33 7.97 -22.79
C VAL A 351 -2.18 7.17 -23.77
N ALA A 352 -2.28 5.86 -23.55
CA ALA A 352 -2.99 4.93 -24.41
C ALA A 352 -4.52 5.02 -24.24
N CYS A 353 -5.00 5.27 -23.02
CA CYS A 353 -6.41 5.56 -22.77
C CYS A 353 -6.60 6.39 -21.49
N LYS A 354 -7.75 7.07 -21.42
CA LYS A 354 -8.20 7.87 -20.27
C LYS A 354 -9.66 7.53 -19.99
N VAL A 355 -9.99 7.15 -18.75
CA VAL A 355 -11.36 6.76 -18.35
C VAL A 355 -11.80 7.60 -17.14
N PRO A 356 -12.87 8.40 -17.24
CA PRO A 356 -13.37 9.17 -16.11
C PRO A 356 -14.01 8.25 -15.07
N LEU A 357 -13.74 8.50 -13.79
CA LEU A 357 -14.15 7.64 -12.67
C LEU A 357 -15.12 8.39 -11.74
N PHE A 358 -16.01 7.63 -11.07
CA PHE A 358 -16.91 8.08 -10.01
C PHE A 358 -17.80 9.28 -10.36
N GLU A 359 -18.54 9.82 -9.39
CA GLU A 359 -19.42 10.97 -9.60
C GLU A 359 -18.64 12.29 -9.70
N GLU A 360 -19.22 13.25 -10.44
CA GLU A 360 -18.65 14.59 -10.58
C GLU A 360 -18.56 15.32 -9.24
N GLY A 361 -17.38 15.88 -8.96
CA GLY A 361 -17.08 16.62 -7.73
C GLY A 361 -16.92 15.73 -6.49
N ALA A 362 -16.86 14.41 -6.65
CA ALA A 362 -16.85 13.45 -5.55
C ALA A 362 -15.80 12.34 -5.74
N SER A 363 -14.66 12.67 -6.35
CA SER A 363 -13.60 11.71 -6.68
C SER A 363 -12.21 12.18 -6.26
N SER A 364 -11.47 11.33 -5.54
CA SER A 364 -10.05 11.45 -5.18
C SER A 364 -9.47 10.05 -5.07
N ILE A 365 -8.18 9.88 -5.37
CA ILE A 365 -7.50 8.59 -5.28
C ILE A 365 -6.13 8.80 -4.63
N ASP A 366 -5.94 8.17 -3.47
CA ASP A 366 -4.72 8.29 -2.66
C ASP A 366 -4.06 6.93 -2.39
N ILE A 367 -4.55 5.88 -3.05
CA ILE A 367 -4.06 4.51 -2.94
C ILE A 367 -3.86 3.91 -4.34
N ARG A 368 -3.00 2.89 -4.44
CA ARG A 368 -2.74 2.19 -5.70
C ARG A 368 -4.02 1.53 -6.29
N PRO A 369 -4.07 1.25 -7.61
CA PRO A 369 -5.06 0.35 -8.21
C PRO A 369 -4.69 -1.14 -8.05
N THR A 370 -5.67 -2.01 -7.79
CA THR A 370 -5.45 -3.47 -7.72
C THR A 370 -5.66 -4.09 -9.10
N VAL A 371 -4.74 -4.93 -9.56
CA VAL A 371 -4.75 -5.43 -10.95
C VAL A 371 -4.62 -6.95 -11.05
N HIS A 372 -5.23 -7.49 -12.10
CA HIS A 372 -5.11 -8.89 -12.48
C HIS A 372 -5.28 -9.07 -14.00
N PHE A 373 -4.53 -10.01 -14.58
CA PHE A 373 -4.59 -10.34 -16.00
C PHE A 373 -5.33 -11.66 -16.22
N ASP A 374 -6.43 -11.62 -16.96
CA ASP A 374 -7.28 -12.79 -17.20
C ASP A 374 -6.84 -13.66 -18.41
N GLY A 375 -5.67 -13.37 -18.98
CA GLY A 375 -5.17 -13.99 -20.21
C GLY A 375 -5.53 -13.22 -21.49
N SER A 376 -6.37 -12.21 -21.39
CA SER A 376 -6.82 -11.38 -22.52
C SER A 376 -6.82 -9.87 -22.22
N SER A 377 -7.17 -9.49 -20.99
CA SER A 377 -7.30 -8.11 -20.55
C SER A 377 -6.81 -7.96 -19.12
N TYR A 378 -6.40 -6.74 -18.78
CA TYR A 378 -6.04 -6.35 -17.43
C TYR A 378 -7.26 -5.72 -16.75
N GLY A 379 -7.78 -6.36 -15.71
CA GLY A 379 -8.75 -5.72 -14.83
C GLY A 379 -8.01 -4.80 -13.86
N VAL A 380 -8.45 -3.55 -13.76
CA VAL A 380 -7.89 -2.51 -12.90
C VAL A 380 -8.98 -2.03 -11.96
N VAL A 381 -8.86 -2.34 -10.67
CA VAL A 381 -9.80 -1.92 -9.62
C VAL A 381 -9.27 -0.67 -8.92
N ILE A 382 -10.08 0.39 -8.92
CA ILE A 382 -9.79 1.68 -8.31
C ILE A 382 -10.82 1.95 -7.21
N VAL A 383 -10.35 2.46 -6.07
CA VAL A 383 -11.17 2.82 -4.90
C VAL A 383 -11.20 4.33 -4.74
N ASN A 384 -12.38 4.89 -4.49
CA ASN A 384 -12.57 6.31 -4.25
C ASN A 384 -12.25 6.69 -2.80
N THR A 385 -11.22 7.51 -2.61
CA THR A 385 -10.77 8.04 -1.30
C THR A 385 -11.27 9.46 -1.05
N TYR A 386 -12.18 9.99 -1.87
CA TYR A 386 -12.72 11.33 -1.66
C TYR A 386 -13.32 11.51 -0.27
N ASN A 387 -12.90 12.57 0.42
CA ASN A 387 -13.35 12.93 1.77
C ASN A 387 -13.13 11.83 2.83
N MET A 388 -12.13 10.98 2.60
CA MET A 388 -11.64 10.00 3.55
C MET A 388 -11.14 10.69 4.83
N PRO A 389 -11.43 10.14 6.03
CA PRO A 389 -10.88 10.65 7.28
C PRO A 389 -9.34 10.60 7.31
N PRO A 390 -8.66 11.58 7.93
CA PRO A 390 -7.21 11.67 7.93
C PRO A 390 -6.56 10.50 8.69
N ILE A 391 -5.26 10.29 8.44
CA ILE A 391 -4.42 9.43 9.28
C ILE A 391 -4.28 10.11 10.65
N GLU A 392 -4.76 9.44 11.69
CA GLU A 392 -4.66 9.92 13.06
C GLU A 392 -3.33 9.48 13.68
N GLN A 393 -2.68 10.38 14.42
CA GLN A 393 -1.42 10.07 15.09
C GLN A 393 -1.70 9.30 16.38
N GLN A 394 -0.93 8.24 16.66
CA GLN A 394 -1.16 7.38 17.84
C GLN A 394 -1.30 8.15 19.16
N LYS A 395 -0.54 9.23 19.34
CA LYS A 395 -0.62 10.10 20.54
C LYS A 395 -2.00 10.75 20.69
N ASP A 396 -2.62 11.13 19.57
CA ASP A 396 -3.90 11.84 19.49
C ASP A 396 -5.06 10.82 19.55
N GLU A 397 -4.89 9.63 18.95
CA GLU A 397 -5.80 8.48 19.13
C GLU A 397 -5.95 8.10 20.61
N ILE A 398 -4.86 8.13 21.40
CA ILE A 398 -4.93 7.82 22.84
C ILE A 398 -5.71 8.88 23.62
N LEU A 399 -5.79 10.12 23.12
CA LEU A 399 -6.56 11.20 23.76
C LEU A 399 -8.04 11.12 23.41
N ASP A 400 -8.38 10.76 22.17
CA ASP A 400 -9.76 10.57 21.71
C ASP A 400 -9.92 9.37 20.75
N MET A 401 -9.89 8.18 21.34
CA MET A 401 -9.93 6.91 20.61
C MET A 401 -11.20 6.73 19.76
N ASN A 402 -12.32 7.38 20.13
CA ASN A 402 -13.57 7.32 19.39
C ASN A 402 -13.94 8.68 18.78
N GLY A 403 -12.93 9.48 18.43
CA GLY A 403 -13.09 10.77 17.80
C GLY A 403 -13.66 10.69 16.38
N ALA A 404 -13.89 11.86 15.79
CA ALA A 404 -14.52 12.00 14.46
C ALA A 404 -13.69 11.38 13.32
N TRP A 405 -12.39 11.19 13.49
CA TRP A 405 -11.47 10.53 12.54
C TRP A 405 -11.87 9.07 12.20
N ASN A 406 -12.75 8.48 13.01
CA ASN A 406 -13.31 7.17 12.74
C ASN A 406 -14.45 7.17 11.70
N ASN A 407 -15.13 8.30 11.51
CA ASN A 407 -16.40 8.32 10.79
C ASN A 407 -16.19 8.41 9.27
N MET A 408 -16.52 7.35 8.54
CA MET A 408 -16.41 7.29 7.08
C MET A 408 -17.67 7.76 6.34
N THR A 409 -18.73 8.18 7.03
CA THR A 409 -20.02 8.53 6.38
C THR A 409 -19.93 9.77 5.49
N SER A 410 -18.85 10.53 5.60
CA SER A 410 -18.57 11.69 4.75
C SER A 410 -18.01 11.32 3.37
N MET A 411 -17.52 10.10 3.21
CA MET A 411 -17.05 9.57 1.92
C MET A 411 -18.26 9.31 1.02
N PRO A 412 -18.21 9.63 -0.27
CA PRO A 412 -19.25 9.22 -1.22
C PRO A 412 -19.28 7.70 -1.42
N GLY A 413 -18.14 7.02 -1.21
CA GLY A 413 -17.96 5.62 -1.58
C GLY A 413 -17.58 5.47 -3.05
N GLY A 414 -17.32 4.24 -3.47
CA GLY A 414 -16.97 3.95 -4.85
C GLY A 414 -15.84 2.94 -4.99
N ILE A 415 -16.13 1.84 -5.68
CA ILE A 415 -15.12 0.97 -6.25
C ILE A 415 -15.49 0.74 -7.72
N VAL A 416 -14.52 0.91 -8.62
CA VAL A 416 -14.67 0.71 -10.06
C VAL A 416 -13.70 -0.35 -10.53
N ARG A 417 -14.13 -1.26 -11.41
CA ARG A 417 -13.23 -2.04 -12.26
C ARG A 417 -13.27 -1.55 -13.69
N VAL A 418 -12.10 -1.28 -14.26
CA VAL A 418 -11.91 -1.02 -15.69
C VAL A 418 -11.14 -2.18 -16.31
N ASP A 419 -11.65 -2.78 -17.38
CA ASP A 419 -10.91 -3.76 -18.17
C ASP A 419 -10.12 -3.03 -19.28
N VAL A 420 -8.81 -3.27 -19.33
CA VAL A 420 -7.85 -2.69 -20.29
C VAL A 420 -7.38 -3.79 -21.23
N SER A 421 -7.56 -3.61 -22.53
CA SER A 421 -7.12 -4.61 -23.52
C SER A 421 -5.59 -4.74 -23.54
N SER A 422 -5.10 -5.99 -23.55
CA SER A 422 -3.69 -6.26 -23.85
C SER A 422 -3.41 -6.08 -25.35
N ALA A 423 -2.34 -5.34 -25.70
CA ALA A 423 -1.89 -5.21 -27.08
C ALA A 423 -1.30 -6.54 -27.59
N SER A 424 -0.54 -7.24 -26.74
CA SER A 424 0.02 -8.56 -27.07
C SER A 424 -1.06 -9.62 -27.30
N ALA A 425 -2.11 -9.67 -26.47
CA ALA A 425 -3.23 -10.60 -26.65
C ALA A 425 -4.14 -10.24 -27.85
N SER A 426 -4.08 -8.99 -28.34
CA SER A 426 -4.83 -8.53 -29.51
C SER A 426 -4.02 -8.55 -30.82
N ALA A 427 -2.73 -8.92 -30.77
CA ALA A 427 -1.85 -9.01 -31.93
C ALA A 427 -2.46 -9.92 -33.03
N GLY A 428 -2.82 -9.31 -34.17
CA GLY A 428 -3.46 -9.99 -35.31
C GLY A 428 -4.94 -9.66 -35.52
N LYS A 429 -5.61 -8.99 -34.59
CA LYS A 429 -6.94 -8.40 -34.81
C LYS A 429 -6.77 -7.06 -35.53
N ARG A 430 -7.28 -6.93 -36.77
CA ARG A 430 -7.18 -5.67 -37.54
C ARG A 430 -8.06 -4.58 -36.92
N GLY A 431 -7.44 -3.43 -36.62
CA GLY A 431 -8.13 -2.20 -36.25
C GLY A 431 -8.59 -2.17 -34.79
N GLY A 432 -7.76 -1.60 -33.91
CA GLY A 432 -8.16 -1.27 -32.56
C GLY A 432 -6.99 -0.66 -31.79
N GLY A 433 -7.14 0.57 -31.30
CA GLY A 433 -6.28 1.10 -30.25
C GLY A 433 -6.54 0.38 -28.93
N VAL A 434 -5.89 0.81 -27.86
CA VAL A 434 -6.13 0.26 -26.51
C VAL A 434 -7.56 0.59 -26.10
N SER A 435 -8.37 -0.43 -25.79
CA SER A 435 -9.73 -0.25 -25.26
C SER A 435 -9.70 -0.31 -23.74
N CYS A 436 -10.35 0.65 -23.10
CA CYS A 436 -10.51 0.71 -21.65
C CYS A 436 -11.98 0.91 -21.33
N GLU A 437 -12.60 -0.10 -20.72
CA GLU A 437 -14.06 -0.13 -20.50
C GLU A 437 -14.37 -0.36 -19.03
N VAL A 438 -15.25 0.47 -18.45
CA VAL A 438 -15.77 0.23 -17.10
C VAL A 438 -16.58 -1.05 -17.13
N LYS A 439 -16.19 -2.02 -16.31
CA LYS A 439 -16.86 -3.32 -16.17
C LYS A 439 -18.02 -3.23 -15.19
N TRP A 440 -17.75 -2.67 -14.01
CA TRP A 440 -18.71 -2.51 -12.94
C TRP A 440 -18.29 -1.37 -12.02
N GLU A 441 -19.28 -0.87 -11.30
CA GLU A 441 -19.12 0.10 -10.21
C GLU A 441 -19.88 -0.41 -8.98
N SER A 442 -19.40 -0.05 -7.79
CA SER A 442 -20.01 -0.36 -6.50
C SER A 442 -19.97 0.85 -5.58
N ASP A 443 -20.95 1.01 -4.70
CA ASP A 443 -21.07 2.12 -3.75
C ASP A 443 -20.30 1.90 -2.43
N ILE A 444 -19.56 0.79 -2.34
CA ILE A 444 -18.80 0.41 -1.15
C ILE A 444 -17.83 1.51 -0.71
N ARG A 445 -17.84 1.80 0.60
CA ARG A 445 -16.92 2.72 1.27
C ARG A 445 -15.80 1.95 1.98
N THR A 446 -14.58 2.07 1.46
CA THR A 446 -13.37 1.55 2.10
C THR A 446 -12.27 2.60 2.01
N LYS A 447 -11.36 2.57 2.98
CA LYS A 447 -10.14 3.38 2.98
C LYS A 447 -8.86 2.56 2.99
N SER A 448 -8.92 1.29 3.42
CA SER A 448 -7.77 0.40 3.26
C SER A 448 -7.63 -0.06 1.82
N VAL A 449 -6.37 -0.27 1.42
CA VAL A 449 -6.00 -0.83 0.11
C VAL A 449 -6.54 -2.26 0.03
N PRO A 450 -7.48 -2.57 -0.89
CA PRO A 450 -7.97 -3.93 -1.03
C PRO A 450 -6.86 -4.87 -1.52
N ALA A 451 -6.93 -6.14 -1.10
CA ALA A 451 -6.05 -7.20 -1.58
C ALA A 451 -6.87 -8.25 -2.33
N LEU A 452 -6.47 -8.58 -3.55
CA LEU A 452 -7.10 -9.63 -4.35
C LEU A 452 -6.43 -10.99 -4.09
N SER A 453 -7.22 -12.00 -3.73
CA SER A 453 -6.77 -13.40 -3.80
C SER A 453 -7.16 -13.98 -5.15
N THR A 454 -6.17 -14.34 -5.97
CA THR A 454 -6.44 -15.03 -7.26
C THR A 454 -7.02 -16.42 -7.01
N LYS A 455 -6.75 -17.03 -5.86
CA LYS A 455 -7.25 -18.37 -5.50
C LYS A 455 -8.73 -18.40 -5.14
N THR A 456 -9.31 -17.28 -4.72
CA THR A 456 -10.75 -17.21 -4.40
C THR A 456 -11.53 -16.27 -5.32
N GLY A 457 -10.87 -15.40 -6.08
CA GLY A 457 -11.53 -14.39 -6.92
C GLY A 457 -12.19 -13.28 -6.12
N LEU A 458 -11.72 -13.05 -4.89
CA LEU A 458 -12.29 -12.08 -3.97
C LEU A 458 -11.29 -10.97 -3.65
N LEU A 459 -11.75 -9.73 -3.71
CA LEU A 459 -11.08 -8.57 -3.12
C LEU A 459 -11.49 -8.45 -1.66
N TYR A 460 -10.52 -8.30 -0.77
CA TYR A 460 -10.75 -8.14 0.66
C TYR A 460 -10.38 -6.74 1.13
N GLY A 461 -11.16 -6.19 2.06
CA GLY A 461 -10.94 -4.86 2.64
C GLY A 461 -11.69 -4.65 3.94
N SER A 462 -11.46 -3.50 4.58
CA SER A 462 -12.10 -3.10 5.82
C SER A 462 -13.26 -2.14 5.56
N LEU A 463 -14.44 -2.43 6.11
CA LEU A 463 -15.65 -1.61 5.98
C LEU A 463 -16.16 -1.16 7.35
N GLN A 464 -16.95 -0.09 7.34
CA GLN A 464 -17.67 0.43 8.50
C GLN A 464 -19.18 0.26 8.33
N ASP A 465 -19.88 -0.03 9.43
CA ASP A 465 -21.35 0.05 9.45
C ASP A 465 -21.82 1.50 9.46
N GLU A 466 -22.44 1.92 8.36
CA GLU A 466 -22.80 3.32 8.11
C GLU A 466 -23.93 3.82 9.03
N ASP A 467 -24.98 3.02 9.20
CA ASP A 467 -26.15 3.36 10.02
C ASP A 467 -25.80 3.52 11.51
N LEU A 468 -24.79 2.78 11.97
CA LEU A 468 -24.23 2.91 13.30
C LEU A 468 -23.22 4.07 13.37
N ALA A 469 -22.38 4.27 12.35
CA ALA A 469 -21.40 5.35 12.31
C ALA A 469 -22.05 6.74 12.37
N ILE A 470 -23.20 6.96 11.72
CA ILE A 470 -23.99 8.21 11.82
C ILE A 470 -24.34 8.53 13.29
N LYS A 471 -24.47 7.51 14.14
CA LYS A 471 -24.80 7.63 15.57
C LYS A 471 -23.55 7.65 16.46
N GLY A 472 -22.36 7.74 15.87
CA GLY A 472 -21.08 7.69 16.58
C GLY A 472 -20.73 6.29 17.10
N GLN A 473 -21.29 5.22 16.52
CA GLN A 473 -20.96 3.83 16.85
C GLN A 473 -20.19 3.19 15.69
N TYR A 474 -18.88 3.10 15.81
CA TYR A 474 -18.00 2.63 14.76
C TYR A 474 -17.84 1.12 14.84
N ASN A 475 -18.56 0.38 14.01
CA ASN A 475 -18.46 -1.07 13.93
C ASN A 475 -17.75 -1.45 12.63
N TRP A 476 -16.68 -2.22 12.77
CA TRP A 476 -15.76 -2.55 11.68
C TRP A 476 -15.96 -3.97 11.20
N TYR A 477 -15.74 -4.19 9.90
CA TYR A 477 -15.92 -5.47 9.25
C TYR A 477 -14.76 -5.72 8.30
N ILE A 478 -14.30 -6.97 8.24
CA ILE A 478 -13.60 -7.47 7.05
C ILE A 478 -14.66 -7.91 6.05
N ALA A 479 -14.50 -7.54 4.79
CA ALA A 479 -15.44 -7.83 3.72
C ALA A 479 -14.77 -8.51 2.54
N ALA A 480 -15.53 -9.31 1.81
CA ALA A 480 -15.14 -9.90 0.55
C ALA A 480 -16.05 -9.39 -0.58
N ILE A 481 -15.43 -8.93 -1.66
CA ILE A 481 -16.07 -8.36 -2.83
C ILE A 481 -15.70 -9.23 -4.03
N ASP A 482 -16.69 -9.61 -4.81
CA ASP A 482 -16.49 -10.44 -6.00
C ASP A 482 -15.74 -9.66 -7.10
N TRP A 483 -14.63 -10.21 -7.60
CA TRP A 483 -13.78 -9.58 -8.60
C TRP A 483 -14.52 -9.28 -9.93
N ASP A 484 -15.45 -10.15 -10.33
CA ASP A 484 -16.10 -10.07 -11.65
C ASP A 484 -17.34 -9.20 -11.68
N SER A 485 -18.03 -9.03 -10.55
CA SER A 485 -19.29 -8.28 -10.43
C SER A 485 -19.22 -7.03 -9.54
N GLY A 486 -18.20 -6.90 -8.70
CA GLY A 486 -18.10 -5.81 -7.72
C GLY A 486 -19.09 -5.91 -6.55
N SER A 487 -19.78 -7.05 -6.42
CA SER A 487 -20.77 -7.26 -5.37
C SER A 487 -20.12 -7.60 -4.04
N LEU A 488 -20.61 -7.00 -2.95
CA LEU A 488 -20.28 -7.45 -1.58
C LEU A 488 -20.87 -8.86 -1.35
N VAL A 489 -20.00 -9.87 -1.23
CA VAL A 489 -20.41 -11.27 -1.06
C VAL A 489 -20.70 -11.58 0.39
N TRP A 490 -19.78 -11.18 1.27
CA TRP A 490 -19.96 -11.28 2.71
C TRP A 490 -19.14 -10.22 3.46
N LYS A 491 -19.54 -9.97 4.71
CA LYS A 491 -18.75 -9.21 5.67
C LYS A 491 -18.84 -9.80 7.07
N ARG A 492 -17.73 -9.80 7.80
CA ARG A 492 -17.56 -10.36 9.14
C ARG A 492 -17.13 -9.26 10.10
N ARG A 493 -17.94 -8.99 11.14
CA ARG A 493 -17.63 -7.95 12.14
C ARG A 493 -16.37 -8.32 12.91
N THR A 494 -15.38 -7.44 12.88
CA THR A 494 -14.07 -7.62 13.54
C THR A 494 -14.05 -7.03 14.94
N GLY A 495 -14.70 -5.89 15.15
CA GLY A 495 -14.77 -5.21 16.44
C GLY A 495 -15.45 -3.84 16.37
N ALA A 496 -15.38 -3.08 17.45
CA ALA A 496 -16.04 -1.78 17.60
C ALA A 496 -15.19 -0.72 18.33
N GLY A 497 -15.31 0.52 17.84
CA GLY A 497 -14.55 1.68 18.27
C GLY A 497 -13.23 1.84 17.51
N GLY A 498 -12.48 2.92 17.80
CA GLY A 498 -11.31 3.28 17.01
C GLY A 498 -10.09 2.37 17.13
N THR A 499 -10.09 1.42 18.07
CA THR A 499 -9.04 0.38 18.14
C THR A 499 -9.07 -0.60 16.96
N PHE A 500 -10.21 -0.72 16.26
CA PHE A 500 -10.40 -1.54 15.06
C PHE A 500 -10.45 -0.73 13.77
N ASN A 501 -10.17 0.57 13.87
CA ASN A 501 -9.99 1.42 12.71
C ASN A 501 -8.65 1.07 12.04
N ASP A 502 -8.66 0.85 10.73
CA ASP A 502 -7.46 0.55 9.95
C ASP A 502 -6.48 1.72 9.85
N ASN A 503 -6.93 2.95 10.14
CA ASN A 503 -6.17 4.19 10.00
C ASN A 503 -5.41 4.30 8.65
N GLN A 504 -6.03 3.80 7.57
CA GLN A 504 -5.45 3.70 6.21
C GLN A 504 -4.28 2.71 6.05
N TYR A 505 -3.97 1.88 7.05
CA TYR A 505 -3.01 0.78 6.91
C TYR A 505 -3.51 -0.29 5.92
N PRO A 506 -2.59 -0.93 5.17
CA PRO A 506 -2.97 -1.94 4.18
C PRO A 506 -3.41 -3.24 4.83
N GLY A 507 -4.29 -3.96 4.13
CA GLY A 507 -4.57 -5.37 4.40
C GLY A 507 -3.71 -6.29 3.52
N THR A 508 -3.66 -7.58 3.87
CA THR A 508 -2.97 -8.60 3.07
C THR A 508 -3.64 -9.96 3.20
N VAL A 509 -3.42 -10.83 2.22
CA VAL A 509 -3.90 -12.21 2.22
C VAL A 509 -2.70 -13.17 2.34
N GLY A 510 -2.79 -14.12 3.25
CA GLY A 510 -1.77 -15.16 3.46
C GLY A 510 -2.32 -16.26 4.36
N LEU A 511 -1.83 -17.49 4.21
CA LEU A 511 -2.22 -18.63 5.05
C LEU A 511 -3.75 -18.88 5.17
N GLY A 512 -4.53 -18.64 4.11
CA GLY A 512 -5.99 -18.82 4.17
C GLY A 512 -6.73 -17.69 4.90
N ARG A 513 -6.02 -16.62 5.28
CA ARG A 513 -6.53 -15.49 6.06
C ARG A 513 -6.51 -14.19 5.26
N PHE A 514 -7.40 -13.28 5.63
CA PHE A 514 -7.20 -11.85 5.36
C PHE A 514 -6.83 -11.15 6.66
N TYR A 515 -5.68 -10.47 6.67
CA TYR A 515 -5.18 -9.67 7.77
C TYR A 515 -5.38 -8.18 7.47
N GLN A 516 -5.87 -7.42 8.44
CA GLN A 516 -5.98 -5.97 8.39
C GLN A 516 -5.15 -5.38 9.54
N SER A 517 -4.16 -4.58 9.19
CA SER A 517 -3.41 -3.81 10.18
C SER A 517 -4.25 -2.69 10.79
N LEU A 518 -3.97 -2.42 12.06
CA LEU A 518 -4.62 -1.44 12.92
C LEU A 518 -3.54 -0.59 13.60
N SER A 519 -3.88 0.61 14.08
CA SER A 519 -2.90 1.48 14.75
C SER A 519 -2.20 0.84 15.95
N PHE A 520 -2.88 -0.06 16.67
CA PHE A 520 -2.36 -0.73 17.88
C PHE A 520 -2.19 -2.23 17.71
N GLY A 521 -2.37 -2.78 16.51
CA GLY A 521 -2.45 -4.23 16.36
C GLY A 521 -2.73 -4.72 14.95
N VAL A 522 -3.28 -5.92 14.88
CA VAL A 522 -3.77 -6.55 13.66
C VAL A 522 -5.03 -7.36 13.99
N VAL A 523 -5.95 -7.44 13.04
CA VAL A 523 -7.09 -8.36 13.08
C VAL A 523 -7.11 -9.18 11.80
N TYR A 524 -7.48 -10.45 11.90
CA TYR A 524 -7.64 -11.30 10.73
C TYR A 524 -8.88 -12.17 10.80
N VAL A 525 -9.33 -12.58 9.61
CA VAL A 525 -10.42 -13.54 9.42
C VAL A 525 -9.91 -14.75 8.66
N GLU A 526 -10.30 -15.94 9.11
CA GLU A 526 -10.13 -17.22 8.42
C GLU A 526 -11.44 -18.00 8.38
N ASP A 527 -11.55 -18.95 7.44
CA ASP A 527 -12.66 -19.90 7.45
C ASP A 527 -12.51 -20.88 8.61
N GLY A 528 -13.62 -21.22 9.26
CA GLY A 528 -13.66 -22.23 10.29
C GLY A 528 -13.22 -23.58 9.74
N SER A 529 -12.55 -24.39 10.57
CA SER A 529 -12.27 -25.77 10.20
C SER A 529 -13.59 -26.51 10.02
N SER A 530 -13.91 -26.91 8.78
CA SER A 530 -15.09 -27.71 8.48
C SER A 530 -15.11 -28.90 9.44
N GLY A 531 -16.09 -28.96 10.35
CA GLY A 531 -16.20 -30.03 11.33
C GLY A 531 -16.16 -31.38 10.60
N SER A 532 -15.13 -32.17 10.90
CA SER A 532 -14.96 -33.54 10.42
C SER A 532 -16.08 -34.45 10.88
#